data_AF-A0A945EZJ7-F1
#
_entry.id   AF-A0A945EZJ7-F1
#
_cell.length_a   1.000
_cell.length_b   1.000
_cell.length_c   1.000
_cell.angle_alpha   90.00
_cell.angle_beta   90.00
_cell.angle_gamma   90.00
#
_symmetry.space_group_name_H-M   'P 1'
#
loop_
_entity.id
_entity.type
_entity.pdbx_description
1 polymer ?
#
loop_
_entity_poly.entity_id
_entity_poly.type
_entity_poly.pdbx_seq_one_letter_code
_entity_poly.pdbx_strand_id
1 'polypeptide(L)' 'MKAYVFPGQGAQFTGMGLDLYENSPLAQEYFEKANDILGFSITD' A
#
# COMPACT_ATOMS: atom_id res chain seq x y z
N MET A 1 -23.93 -4.47 13.47
CA MET A 1 -23.47 -3.81 12.23
C MET A 1 -21.97 -3.59 12.35
N LYS A 2 -21.16 -3.90 11.32
CA LYS A 2 -19.72 -3.64 11.30
C LYS A 2 -19.43 -2.59 10.23
N ALA A 3 -18.55 -1.64 10.54
CA ALA A 3 -18.11 -0.61 9.61
C ALA A 3 -16.58 -0.68 9.47
N TYR A 4 -16.09 -0.40 8.28
CA TYR A 4 -14.66 -0.24 8.01
C TYR A 4 -14.38 1.25 7.85
N VAL A 5 -13.40 1.75 8.59
CA VAL A 5 -12.97 3.15 8.54
C VAL A 5 -11.50 3.14 8.13
N PHE A 6 -11.15 3.97 7.15
CA PHE A 6 -9.81 4.08 6.63
C PHE A 6 -9.18 5.40 7.08
N PRO A 7 -7.90 5.40 7.51
CA PRO A 7 -7.23 6.61 7.95
C PRO A 7 -7.03 7.59 6.78
N GLY A 8 -7.01 8.89 7.11
CA GLY A 8 -6.77 9.96 6.16
C GLY A 8 -5.31 10.40 6.09
N GLN A 9 -5.09 11.57 5.50
CA GLN A 9 -3.77 12.21 5.37
C GLN A 9 -3.20 12.57 6.76
N GLY A 10 -1.89 12.44 6.94
CA GLY A 10 -1.18 12.70 8.20
C GLY A 10 -0.86 11.44 9.02
N ALA A 11 -1.39 10.28 8.63
CA ALA A 11 -1.08 8.99 9.25
C ALA A 11 0.10 8.24 8.60
N GLN A 12 0.73 8.81 7.57
CA GLN A 12 1.81 8.17 6.84
C GLN A 12 3.13 8.13 7.63
N PHE A 13 3.91 7.07 7.41
CA PHE A 13 5.26 6.89 7.97
C PHE A 13 6.12 6.04 7.03
N THR A 14 7.44 6.15 7.14
CA THR A 14 8.38 5.33 6.34
C THR A 14 8.20 3.85 6.64
N GLY A 15 8.09 3.01 5.60
CA GLY A 15 7.81 1.58 5.73
C GLY A 15 6.32 1.24 5.90
N MET A 16 5.41 2.21 5.78
CA MET A 16 3.98 1.95 5.78
C MET A 16 3.62 0.95 4.67
N GLY A 17 3.00 -0.18 5.04
CA GLY A 17 2.58 -1.21 4.11
C GLY A 17 3.66 -2.25 3.75
N LEU A 18 4.90 -2.12 4.26
CA LEU A 18 6.00 -3.04 3.95
C LEU A 18 5.69 -4.49 4.33
N ASP A 19 5.27 -4.74 5.57
CA ASP A 19 4.90 -6.09 6.02
C ASP A 19 3.81 -6.71 5.14
N LEU A 20 2.86 -5.89 4.67
CA LEU A 20 1.77 -6.36 3.81
C LEU A 20 2.28 -6.70 2.41
N TYR A 21 3.16 -5.85 1.86
CA TYR A 21 3.82 -6.07 0.58
C TYR A 21 4.65 -7.36 0.60
N GLU A 22 5.45 -7.60 1.64
CA GLU A 22 6.35 -8.77 1.74
C GLU A 22 5.62 -10.09 1.97
N ASN A 23 4.50 -10.06 2.71
CA ASN A 23 3.85 -11.29 3.19
C ASN A 23 2.53 -11.63 2.47
N SER A 24 2.03 -10.76 1.58
CA SER A 24 0.79 -10.98 0.84
C SER A 24 1.01 -10.85 -0.67
N PRO A 25 0.96 -11.96 -1.43
CA PRO A 25 1.08 -11.92 -2.89
C PRO A 25 0.06 -10.99 -3.55
N LEU A 26 -1.16 -10.93 -3.00
CA LEU A 26 -2.20 -10.03 -3.50
C LEU A 26 -1.85 -8.56 -3.26
N ALA A 27 -1.27 -8.23 -2.11
CA ALA A 27 -0.87 -6.85 -1.86
C ALA A 27 0.28 -6.44 -2.77
N GLN A 28 1.29 -7.31 -2.93
CA GLN A 28 2.40 -7.09 -3.85
C GLN A 28 1.90 -6.77 -5.27
N GLU A 29 0.98 -7.57 -5.81
CA GLU A 29 0.36 -7.32 -7.12
C GLU A 29 -0.24 -5.90 -7.24
N TYR A 30 -0.95 -5.43 -6.21
CA TYR A 30 -1.54 -4.09 -6.22
C TYR A 30 -0.52 -2.97 -6.11
N PHE A 31 0.54 -3.15 -5.31
CA PHE A 31 1.64 -2.17 -5.24
C PHE A 31 2.37 -2.08 -6.58
N GLU A 32 2.71 -3.21 -7.22
CA GLU A 32 3.37 -3.18 -8.54
C GLU A 32 2.49 -2.56 -9.62
N LYS A 33 1.19 -2.87 -9.61
CA LYS A 33 0.25 -2.23 -10.52
C LYS A 33 0.18 -0.72 -10.32
N ALA A 34 0.31 -0.24 -9.08
CA ALA A 34 0.36 1.19 -8.80
C ALA A 34 1.65 1.81 -9.33
N ASN A 35 2.80 1.15 -9.16
CA ASN A 35 4.08 1.57 -9.72
C ASN A 35 3.99 1.74 -11.26
N ASP A 36 3.41 0.77 -11.95
CA ASP A 36 3.21 0.80 -13.41
C ASP A 36 2.32 1.97 -13.86
N ILE A 37 1.23 2.23 -13.15
CA ILE A 37 0.29 3.32 -13.47
C ILE A 37 0.93 4.69 -13.25
N LEU A 38 1.72 4.83 -12.19
CA LEU A 38 2.35 6.09 -11.80
C LEU A 38 3.61 6.39 -12.62
N GLY A 39 4.25 5.37 -13.20
CA GLY A 39 5.50 5.50 -13.95
C GLY A 39 6.72 5.75 -13.05
N PHE A 40 6.57 5.54 -11.74
CA PHE A 40 7.65 5.54 -10.75
C PHE A 40 7.27 4.60 -9.59
N SER A 41 8.29 4.07 -8.91
CA SER A 41 8.09 3.18 -7.76
C SER A 41 7.70 3.99 -6.52
N ILE A 42 6.54 3.69 -5.93
CA ILE A 42 6.14 4.20 -4.59
C ILE A 42 6.67 3.31 -3.45
N THR A 43 7.30 2.19 -3.81
CA THR A 43 7.88 1.21 -2.90
C THR A 43 9.39 1.43 -2.66
N ASP A 44 10.01 2.34 -3.42
CA ASP A 44 11.42 2.75 -3.28
C ASP A 44 11.59 3.91 -2.27
#